data_AF-I0WIJ2-F1
#
_entry.id   AF-I0WIJ2-F1
#
_cell.length_a   1.000
_cell.length_b   1.000
_cell.length_c   1.000
_cell.angle_alpha   90.00
_cell.angle_beta   90.00
_cell.angle_gamma   90.00
#
_symmetry.space_group_name_H-M   'P 1'
#
loop_
_entity.id
_entity.type
_entity.pdbx_description
1 polymer ?
#
loop_
_entity_poly.entity_id
_entity_poly.type
_entity_poly.pdbx_seq_one_letter_code
_entity_poly.pdbx_strand_id
1 'polypeptide(L)'
;MATGVPPRVGTFHGPVTADPVAAAEEAVLSESLAGWRNQYPDVAVTEVTECGAPAEALLRWCRDAQLLIVGSHGRSPLGRTLLGSTSQDMLHRAPCPS
;
A
#
# COMPACT_ATOMS: atom_id res chain seq x y z
N MET A 1 -15.88 17.14 15.93
CA MET A 1 -16.73 16.83 14.75
C MET A 1 -15.86 16.06 13.76
N ALA A 2 -15.80 14.73 13.89
CA ALA A 2 -15.06 13.87 12.97
C ALA A 2 -16.03 13.37 11.90
N THR A 3 -15.95 13.90 10.69
CA THR A 3 -16.63 13.30 9.54
C THR A 3 -15.84 12.06 9.14
N GLY A 4 -16.15 10.93 9.77
CA GLY A 4 -15.68 9.62 9.34
C GLY A 4 -16.28 9.31 7.98
N VAL A 5 -15.48 9.49 6.92
CA VAL A 5 -15.81 8.90 5.62
C VAL A 5 -15.73 7.38 5.84
N PRO A 6 -16.80 6.62 5.59
CA PRO A 6 -16.71 5.18 5.70
C PRO A 6 -15.67 4.68 4.69
N PRO A 7 -14.75 3.77 5.07
CA PRO A 7 -13.85 3.17 4.11
C PRO A 7 -14.70 2.52 3.02
N ARG A 8 -14.60 3.03 1.79
CA ARG A 8 -15.23 2.39 0.65
C ARG A 8 -14.41 1.13 0.38
N VAL A 9 -14.91 0.01 0.91
CA VAL A 9 -14.31 -1.31 0.68
C VAL A 9 -14.52 -1.65 -0.79
N GLY A 10 -13.51 -1.37 -1.60
CA GLY A 10 -13.40 -1.91 -2.94
C GLY A 10 -12.80 -3.31 -2.84
N THR A 11 -13.56 -4.34 -3.21
CA THR A 11 -12.99 -5.65 -3.52
C THR A 11 -12.40 -5.59 -4.92
N PHE A 12 -11.09 -5.38 -5.00
CA PHE A 12 -10.37 -5.40 -6.27
C PHE A 12 -9.41 -6.59 -6.29
N HIS A 13 -9.92 -7.71 -6.80
CA HIS A 13 -9.12 -8.87 -7.14
C HIS A 13 -8.79 -8.77 -8.64
N GLY A 14 -7.53 -8.47 -8.97
CA GLY A 14 -7.03 -8.60 -10.35
C GLY A 14 -7.00 -10.08 -10.76
N PRO A 15 -6.95 -10.41 -12.07
CA PRO A 15 -6.92 -11.79 -12.50
C PRO A 15 -5.63 -12.48 -12.02
N VAL A 16 -5.75 -13.38 -11.05
CA VAL A 16 -4.67 -14.26 -10.60
C VAL A 16 -4.46 -15.34 -11.66
N THR A 17 -3.40 -15.20 -12.44
CA THR A 17 -2.75 -16.38 -13.02
C THR A 17 -1.99 -17.08 -11.90
N ALA A 18 -1.97 -18.41 -11.86
CA ALA A 18 -1.22 -19.20 -10.88
C ALA A 18 0.30 -19.02 -11.07
N ASP A 19 0.80 -17.84 -10.71
CA ASP A 19 2.20 -17.46 -10.72
C ASP A 19 2.77 -17.72 -9.31
N PRO A 20 3.77 -18.61 -9.17
CA PRO A 20 4.38 -18.89 -7.87
C PRO A 20 5.00 -17.65 -7.21
N VAL A 21 5.41 -16.64 -8.00
CA VAL A 21 5.94 -15.38 -7.47
C VAL A 21 4.82 -14.56 -6.82
N ALA A 22 3.66 -14.46 -7.48
CA ALA A 22 2.52 -13.73 -6.93
C ALA A 22 2.04 -14.33 -5.60
N ALA A 23 1.93 -15.67 -5.53
CA ALA A 23 1.56 -16.36 -4.30
C ALA A 23 2.58 -16.16 -3.17
N ALA A 24 3.88 -16.11 -3.49
CA ALA A 24 4.91 -15.85 -2.50
C ALA A 24 4.85 -14.40 -1.97
N GLU A 25 4.63 -13.41 -2.83
CA GLU A 25 4.49 -12.00 -2.42
C GLU A 25 3.24 -11.79 -1.55
N GLU A 26 2.11 -12.41 -1.91
CA GLU A 26 0.90 -12.41 -1.07
C GLU A 26 1.15 -13.02 0.32
N ALA A 27 1.87 -14.14 0.38
CA ALA A 27 2.21 -14.77 1.66
C ALA A 27 3.09 -13.85 2.53
N VAL A 28 4.09 -13.19 1.95
CA VAL A 28 4.98 -12.24 2.65
C VAL A 28 4.20 -11.04 3.17
N LEU A 29 3.26 -10.50 2.38
CA LEU A 29 2.39 -9.40 2.80
C LEU A 29 1.50 -9.81 3.97
N SER A 30 0.87 -10.98 3.85
CA SER A 30 -0.06 -11.49 4.86
C SER A 30 0.65 -11.76 6.20
N GLU A 31 1.84 -12.36 6.15
CA GLU A 31 2.67 -12.61 7.33
C GLU A 31 3.08 -11.30 8.01
N SER A 32 3.47 -10.29 7.23
CA SER A 32 3.87 -8.97 7.75
C SER A 32 2.75 -8.26 8.52
N LEU A 33 1.48 -8.56 8.18
CA LEU A 33 0.29 -7.96 8.80
C LEU A 33 -0.30 -8.79 9.95
N ALA A 34 0.05 -10.07 10.07
CA ALA A 34 -0.59 -11.00 11.00
C ALA A 34 -0.55 -10.53 12.47
N GLY A 35 0.59 -10.00 12.92
CA GLY A 35 0.73 -9.47 14.28
C GLY A 35 -0.12 -8.21 14.52
N TRP A 36 -0.19 -7.32 13.53
CA TRP A 36 -0.92 -6.06 13.63
C TRP A 36 -2.43 -6.26 13.63
N ARG A 37 -2.94 -7.22 12.86
CA ARG A 37 -4.37 -7.57 12.85
C ARG A 37 -4.88 -8.02 14.21
N ASN A 38 -4.06 -8.79 14.93
CA ASN A 38 -4.40 -9.22 16.28
C ASN A 38 -4.36 -8.06 17.28
N GLN A 39 -3.45 -7.10 17.09
CA GLN A 39 -3.33 -5.93 17.95
C GLN A 39 -4.42 -4.88 17.70
N TYR A 40 -4.90 -4.75 16.45
CA TYR A 40 -5.89 -3.77 16.02
C TYR A 40 -7.05 -4.45 15.27
N PRO A 41 -7.90 -5.23 15.96
CA PRO A 41 -8.96 -6.03 15.33
C PRO A 41 -10.08 -5.18 14.70
N ASP A 42 -10.28 -3.96 15.18
CA ASP A 42 -11.31 -3.05 14.68
C ASP A 42 -10.90 -2.34 13.37
N VAL A 43 -9.64 -2.49 12.95
CA VAL A 43 -9.13 -1.90 11.71
C VAL A 43 -9.31 -2.91 10.58
N ALA A 44 -10.26 -2.64 9.68
CA ALA A 44 -10.43 -3.45 8.48
C ALA A 44 -9.21 -3.27 7.55
N VAL A 45 -8.57 -4.38 7.17
CA VAL A 45 -7.38 -4.41 6.32
C VAL A 45 -7.70 -5.08 4.98
N THR A 46 -7.45 -4.37 3.88
CA THR A 46 -7.48 -4.93 2.53
C THR A 46 -6.04 -5.11 2.04
N GLU A 47 -5.65 -6.34 1.74
CA GLU A 47 -4.35 -6.67 1.14
C GLU A 47 -4.43 -6.56 -0.37
N VAL A 48 -3.42 -5.94 -0.99
CA VAL A 48 -3.33 -5.77 -2.44
C VAL A 48 -1.88 -5.99 -2.86
N THR A 49 -1.67 -6.96 -3.75
CA THR A 49 -0.39 -7.21 -4.43
C THR A 49 -0.61 -6.99 -5.93
N GLU A 50 0.17 -6.10 -6.53
CA GLU A 50 0.07 -5.76 -7.95
C GLU A 50 1.45 -5.79 -8.62
N CYS A 51 1.52 -6.32 -9.84
CA CYS A 51 2.69 -6.21 -10.68
C CYS A 51 2.65 -4.90 -11.48
N GLY A 52 3.72 -4.10 -11.41
CA GLY A 52 3.85 -2.88 -12.20
C GLY A 52 4.69 -1.80 -11.53
N ALA A 53 4.58 -0.57 -12.04
CA ALA A 53 5.26 0.58 -11.46
C ALA A 53 4.56 1.03 -10.15
N PRO A 54 5.25 1.04 -9.00
CA PRO A 54 4.64 1.36 -7.70
C PRO A 54 3.95 2.72 -7.66
N ALA A 55 4.55 3.74 -8.26
CA ALA A 55 3.98 5.09 -8.28
C ALA A 55 2.61 5.13 -9.00
N GLU A 56 2.48 4.44 -10.13
CA GLU A 56 1.21 4.41 -10.87
C GLU A 56 0.14 3.59 -10.14
N ALA A 57 0.52 2.51 -9.47
CA ALA A 57 -0.40 1.76 -8.62
C ALA A 57 -0.90 2.62 -7.45
N LEU A 58 0.02 3.22 -6.68
CA LEU A 58 -0.33 4.06 -5.54
C LEU A 58 -1.22 5.24 -5.95
N LEU A 59 -0.96 5.88 -7.08
CA LEU A 59 -1.81 6.98 -7.56
C LEU A 59 -3.25 6.56 -7.86
N ARG A 60 -3.49 5.33 -8.31
CA ARG A 60 -4.87 4.82 -8.48
C ARG A 60 -5.57 4.73 -7.13
N TRP A 61 -4.89 4.12 -6.15
CA TRP A 61 -5.43 3.92 -4.80
C TRP A 61 -5.62 5.22 -4.03
N CYS A 62 -4.73 6.20 -4.22
CA CYS A 62 -4.82 7.48 -3.52
C CYS A 62 -6.04 8.32 -3.90
N ARG A 63 -6.66 8.09 -5.07
CA ARG A 63 -7.83 8.87 -5.51
C ARG A 63 -9.02 8.73 -4.57
N ASP A 64 -9.16 7.56 -3.95
CA ASP A 64 -10.25 7.25 -3.03
C ASP A 64 -9.79 7.22 -1.56
N ALA A 65 -8.51 7.52 -1.30
CA ALA A 65 -7.93 7.49 0.04
C ALA A 65 -7.95 8.86 0.71
N GLN A 66 -8.02 8.86 2.05
CA GLN A 66 -7.94 10.09 2.85
C GLN A 66 -6.51 10.45 3.27
N LEU A 67 -5.60 9.46 3.28
CA LEU A 67 -4.21 9.60 3.70
C LEU A 67 -3.39 8.50 3.02
N LEU A 68 -2.22 8.86 2.49
CA LEU A 68 -1.22 7.93 2.02
C LEU A 68 -0.10 7.81 3.06
N ILE A 69 0.32 6.58 3.36
CA ILE A 69 1.49 6.32 4.20
C ILE A 69 2.48 5.49 3.40
N VAL A 70 3.70 5.98 3.26
CA VAL A 70 4.82 5.29 2.63
C VAL A 70 6.07 5.40 3.48
N GLY A 71 6.94 4.40 3.41
CA GLY A 71 8.27 4.51 4.03
C GLY A 71 9.06 5.65 3.38
N SER A 72 9.92 6.34 4.14
CA SER A 72 10.79 7.40 3.61
C SER A 72 11.90 6.86 2.70
N HIS A 73 12.25 5.59 2.86
CA HIS A 73 13.33 4.92 2.14
C HIS A 73 12.90 3.52 1.70
N GLY A 74 13.42 3.07 0.56
CA GLY A 74 13.14 1.74 0.01
C GLY A 74 14.12 0.66 0.49
N ARG A 75 13.99 -0.54 -0.08
CA ARG A 75 14.86 -1.70 0.18
C ARG A 75 16.24 -1.62 -0.51
N SER A 76 16.57 -0.48 -1.13
CA SER A 76 17.83 -0.30 -1.86
C SER A 76 18.98 0.02 -0.89
N PRO A 77 20.18 -0.58 -1.07
CA PRO A 77 21.35 -0.34 -0.22
C PRO A 77 21.78 1.14 -0.13
N LEU A 78 21.37 1.97 -1.09
CA LEU A 78 21.68 3.41 -1.15
C LEU A 78 20.71 4.29 -0.34
N GLY A 79 19.61 3.71 0.19
CA GLY A 79 18.50 4.44 0.80
C GLY A 79 18.65 4.73 2.29
N ARG A 80 19.82 5.13 2.80
CA ARG A 80 19.95 5.53 4.23
C ARG A 80 20.02 7.04 4.47
N THR A 81 20.10 7.84 3.41
CA THR A 81 20.27 9.31 3.51
C THR A 81 19.39 10.12 2.55
N LEU A 82 18.66 9.49 1.61
CA LEU A 82 17.85 10.17 0.59
C LEU A 82 16.46 9.51 0.48
N LEU A 83 15.44 10.34 0.24
CA LEU A 83 14.09 9.86 -0.03
C LEU A 83 14.09 8.77 -1.11
N GLY A 84 13.33 7.71 -0.90
CA GLY A 84 13.08 6.70 -1.92
C GLY A 84 12.35 7.30 -3.12
N SER A 85 12.61 6.76 -4.32
CA SER A 85 11.97 7.25 -5.56
C SER A 85 10.45 7.26 -5.48
N THR A 86 9.84 6.20 -4.92
CA THR A 86 8.39 6.13 -4.71
C THR A 86 7.90 7.23 -3.76
N SER A 87 8.58 7.44 -2.65
CA SER A 87 8.19 8.44 -1.64
C SER A 87 8.30 9.85 -2.20
N GLN A 88 9.36 10.13 -2.96
CA GLN A 88 9.54 11.39 -3.68
C GLN A 88 8.46 11.60 -4.73
N ASP A 89 8.11 10.59 -5.51
CA ASP A 89 7.04 10.68 -6.51
C ASP A 89 5.69 11.01 -5.86
N MET A 90 5.37 10.38 -4.72
CA MET A 90 4.11 10.58 -4.02
C MET A 90 4.01 11.96 -3.37
N LEU A 91 5.09 12.50 -2.82
CA LEU A 91 5.13 13.87 -2.29
C LEU A 91 4.70 14.92 -3.33
N HIS A 92 4.97 14.66 -4.62
CA HIS A 92 4.65 15.60 -5.70
C HIS A 92 3.31 15.30 -6.39
N ARG A 93 2.84 14.06 -6.35
CA ARG A 93 1.76 13.59 -7.25
C ARG A 93 0.53 13.06 -6.51
N ALA A 94 0.63 12.72 -5.22
CA ALA A 94 -0.48 12.12 -4.49
C ALA A 94 -1.70 13.07 -4.43
N PRO A 95 -2.91 12.61 -4.81
CA PRO A 95 -4.13 13.40 -4.73
C PRO A 95 -4.67 13.55 -3.30
N CYS A 96 -4.07 12.87 -2.32
CA CYS A 96 -4.39 12.93 -0.90
C CYS A 96 -3.13 13.32 -0.10
N PRO A 97 -3.28 13.76 1.17
CA PRO A 97 -2.14 14.01 2.05
C PRO A 97 -1.21 12.80 2.15
N SER A 98 0.10 13.04 2.12
CA SER A 98 1.18 12.05 2.26
C SER A 98 2.08 12.37 3.46
#